data_AF-A0AB39V9J8-F1
#
_entry.id   AF-A0AB39V9J8-F1
#
_cell.length_a   1.000
_cell.length_b   1.000
_cell.length_c   1.000
_cell.angle_alpha   90.00
_cell.angle_beta   90.00
_cell.angle_gamma   90.00
#
_symmetry.space_group_name_H-M   'P 1'
#
loop_
_entity.id
_entity.type
_entity.pdbx_description
1 polymer ?
#
loop_
_entity_poly.entity_id
_entity_poly.type
_entity_poly.pdbx_seq_one_letter_code
_entity_poly.pdbx_strand_id
1 'polypeptide(L)'
;MKRLFVSLSLPLFFTLNTELSAYTRAELIQDRLSKIGIRQDVIDETIKFQYDIRDEKNFFNEDGQENENFLKLKEIYEKDERNETLGAVLVGAYMVGEKKDFKKAREYMDKIAPYSKPFDKLSNEFTYYKLKGDEKNAKLYYNLLKKRYKGSVAMELIDMLENNLDMVMFIDTLGEFFTGEEDKDTSEVNDLPGGFSYDDKKGIIQNKDDADNSQTEEEEIDDSRTYIQNVKEILDNGKETLESQKDEINKYQRIINYFKIAKNQKEFGIPDDYIRGFKLKIAEVKIAKNMMNYGIENAVKYYLDNVSTKDVSYEDVYFNEQSELALYLAVAQMLSVADDNVIAKYRKDFENTRVIKLLDEVLENERKKEKEKAGKTQNKNHIKS
;
A
#
# COMPACT_ATOMS: atom_id res chain seq x y z
N MET A 1 -35.01 -11.68 -35.97
CA MET A 1 -35.88 -10.70 -35.29
C MET A 1 -35.18 -10.22 -34.03
N LYS A 2 -34.94 -8.88 -33.95
CA LYS A 2 -34.65 -8.00 -32.79
C LYS A 2 -33.97 -8.64 -31.55
N ARG A 3 -32.65 -8.47 -31.36
CA ARG A 3 -32.00 -7.41 -30.53
C ARG A 3 -32.80 -7.04 -29.26
N LEU A 4 -32.41 -7.61 -28.12
CA LEU A 4 -32.53 -6.95 -26.81
C LEU A 4 -31.12 -6.52 -26.38
N PHE A 5 -30.75 -5.31 -26.79
CA PHE A 5 -29.75 -4.53 -26.09
C PHE A 5 -30.39 -4.16 -24.74
N VAL A 6 -29.99 -4.81 -23.65
CA VAL A 6 -30.19 -4.24 -22.33
C VAL A 6 -29.07 -3.21 -22.16
N SER A 7 -29.35 -1.99 -22.60
CA SER A 7 -28.59 -0.83 -22.18
C SER A 7 -28.72 -0.74 -20.66
N LEU A 8 -27.61 -0.94 -19.93
CA LEU A 8 -27.50 -0.45 -18.55
C LEU A 8 -27.52 1.09 -18.60
N SER A 9 -28.71 1.66 -18.70
CA SER A 9 -28.93 3.05 -18.38
C SER A 9 -29.00 3.17 -16.86
N LEU A 10 -27.92 3.59 -16.19
CA LEU A 10 -28.05 4.32 -14.92
C LEU A 10 -29.04 5.47 -15.18
N PRO A 11 -30.19 5.54 -14.49
CA PRO A 11 -30.17 6.00 -13.10
C PRO A 11 -31.33 5.49 -12.22
N LEU A 12 -31.07 5.23 -10.93
CA LEU A 12 -32.10 5.47 -9.89
C LEU A 12 -31.44 5.80 -8.55
N PHE A 13 -31.24 7.09 -8.33
CA PHE A 13 -30.98 7.67 -7.01
C PHE A 13 -32.26 7.54 -6.16
N PHE A 14 -32.26 6.63 -5.18
CA PHE A 14 -33.16 6.71 -4.05
C PHE A 14 -32.36 7.19 -2.82
N THR A 15 -32.35 8.50 -2.62
CA THR A 15 -31.86 9.15 -1.42
C THR A 15 -32.86 8.94 -0.29
N LEU A 16 -32.56 8.07 0.68
CA LEU A 16 -33.03 8.18 2.07
C LEU A 16 -32.04 7.51 3.02
N ASN A 17 -30.93 8.21 3.27
CA ASN A 17 -30.27 8.35 4.57
C ASN A 17 -29.34 9.57 4.44
N THR A 18 -29.48 10.56 5.32
CA THR A 18 -28.73 11.83 5.26
C THR A 18 -27.30 11.67 5.79
N GLU A 19 -26.55 10.76 5.18
CA GLU A 19 -25.10 10.86 5.06
C GLU A 19 -24.83 11.25 3.60
N LEU A 20 -23.99 12.27 3.38
CA LEU A 20 -23.63 12.75 2.04
C LEU A 20 -23.28 11.54 1.15
N SER A 21 -23.96 11.42 0.01
CA SER A 21 -23.84 10.29 -0.91
C SER A 21 -22.37 9.93 -1.18
N ALA A 22 -22.04 8.66 -0.97
CA ALA A 22 -20.77 8.05 -1.33
C ALA A 22 -20.33 8.45 -2.76
N TYR A 23 -19.04 8.73 -2.97
CA TYR A 23 -18.45 9.00 -4.29
C TYR A 23 -17.51 7.86 -4.69
N THR A 24 -18.06 6.90 -5.42
CA THR A 24 -17.41 5.64 -5.81
C THR A 24 -16.33 5.85 -6.87
N ARG A 25 -15.47 4.84 -7.05
CA ARG A 25 -14.46 4.86 -8.13
C ARG A 25 -15.13 4.89 -9.51
N ALA A 26 -16.21 4.14 -9.69
CA ALA A 26 -17.00 4.16 -10.92
C ALA A 26 -17.57 5.56 -11.24
N GLU A 27 -18.15 6.24 -10.25
CA GLU A 27 -18.66 7.61 -10.42
C GLU A 27 -17.55 8.61 -10.73
N LEU A 28 -16.37 8.46 -10.10
CA LEU A 28 -15.20 9.27 -10.40
C LEU A 28 -14.76 9.12 -11.86
N ILE A 29 -14.63 7.87 -12.34
CA ILE A 29 -14.25 7.58 -13.72
C ILE A 29 -15.31 8.12 -14.68
N GLN A 30 -16.59 7.84 -14.42
CA GLN A 30 -17.70 8.33 -15.21
C GLN A 30 -17.69 9.86 -15.31
N ASP A 31 -17.58 10.58 -14.19
CA ASP A 31 -17.60 12.05 -14.14
C ASP A 31 -16.40 12.65 -14.89
N ARG A 32 -15.19 12.09 -14.74
CA ARG A 32 -13.98 12.60 -15.37
C ARG A 32 -13.97 12.36 -16.88
N LEU A 33 -14.23 11.12 -17.30
CA LEU A 33 -14.09 10.74 -18.71
C LEU A 33 -15.25 11.26 -19.58
N SER A 34 -16.47 11.34 -19.03
CA SER A 34 -17.61 11.93 -19.78
C SER A 34 -17.42 13.43 -20.02
N LYS A 35 -16.81 14.17 -19.08
CA LYS A 35 -16.54 15.62 -19.22
C LYS A 35 -15.58 15.97 -20.34
N ILE A 36 -14.68 15.05 -20.69
CA ILE A 36 -13.74 15.22 -21.81
C ILE A 36 -14.26 14.58 -23.10
N GLY A 37 -15.51 14.09 -23.09
CA GLY A 37 -16.21 13.59 -24.27
C GLY A 37 -15.73 12.21 -24.74
N ILE A 38 -15.29 11.34 -23.83
CA ILE A 38 -15.05 9.93 -24.14
C ILE A 38 -16.41 9.22 -24.26
N ARG A 39 -16.50 8.28 -25.21
CA ARG A 39 -17.73 7.53 -25.46
C ARG A 39 -18.04 6.58 -24.29
N GLN A 40 -19.33 6.41 -23.99
CA GLN A 40 -19.78 5.62 -22.85
C GLN A 40 -19.31 4.15 -22.88
N ASP A 41 -19.21 3.54 -24.06
CA ASP A 41 -18.69 2.18 -24.22
C ASP A 41 -17.24 2.04 -23.71
N VAL A 42 -16.39 3.03 -23.99
CA VAL A 42 -15.01 3.06 -23.50
C VAL A 42 -14.97 3.33 -21.98
N ILE A 43 -15.87 4.17 -21.46
CA ILE A 43 -15.99 4.44 -20.02
C ILE A 43 -16.40 3.16 -19.27
N ASP A 44 -17.42 2.45 -19.76
CA ASP A 44 -17.91 1.21 -19.14
C ASP A 44 -16.81 0.14 -19.12
N GLU A 45 -16.07 -0.02 -20.22
CA GLU A 45 -14.91 -0.91 -20.29
C GLU A 45 -13.79 -0.49 -19.33
N THR A 46 -13.56 0.81 -19.17
CA THR A 46 -12.55 1.36 -18.24
C THR A 46 -12.91 1.05 -16.79
N ILE A 47 -14.17 1.29 -16.41
CA ILE A 47 -14.68 0.98 -15.07
C ILE A 47 -14.53 -0.52 -14.83
N LYS A 48 -15.02 -1.35 -15.75
CA LYS A 48 -14.89 -2.81 -15.62
C LYS A 48 -13.44 -3.24 -15.44
N PHE A 49 -12.53 -2.74 -16.27
CA PHE A 49 -11.11 -3.08 -16.18
C PHE A 49 -10.51 -2.70 -14.83
N GLN A 50 -10.80 -1.50 -14.30
CA GLN A 50 -10.33 -1.06 -12.99
C GLN A 50 -10.77 -1.98 -11.85
N TYR A 51 -12.01 -2.47 -11.90
CA TYR A 51 -12.50 -3.43 -10.92
C TYR A 51 -11.91 -4.83 -11.13
N ASP A 52 -11.70 -5.26 -12.38
CA ASP A 52 -11.06 -6.56 -12.68
C ASP A 52 -9.63 -6.61 -12.09
N ILE A 53 -8.86 -5.53 -12.17
CA ILE A 53 -7.46 -5.52 -11.70
C ILE A 53 -7.28 -5.18 -10.22
N ARG A 54 -8.24 -4.55 -9.51
CA ARG A 54 -8.18 -4.33 -8.05
C ARG A 54 -6.90 -3.64 -7.54
N ASP A 55 -6.36 -2.70 -8.30
CA ASP A 55 -5.05 -2.07 -8.08
C ASP A 55 -3.82 -3.01 -8.17
N GLU A 56 -3.98 -4.24 -8.68
CA GLU A 56 -2.88 -5.12 -9.08
C GLU A 56 -2.13 -4.51 -10.26
N LYS A 57 -0.91 -4.03 -10.00
CA LYS A 57 -0.04 -3.38 -11.01
C LYS A 57 1.03 -4.31 -11.56
N ASN A 58 0.96 -5.61 -11.26
CA ASN A 58 1.89 -6.55 -11.86
C ASN A 58 1.50 -6.79 -13.31
N PHE A 59 2.06 -5.99 -14.21
CA PHE A 59 1.79 -6.00 -15.64
C PHE A 59 2.77 -6.85 -16.44
N PHE A 60 3.77 -7.40 -15.75
CA PHE A 60 4.80 -8.25 -16.32
C PHE A 60 4.74 -9.62 -15.66
N ASN A 61 5.02 -10.67 -16.42
CA ASN A 61 5.18 -12.01 -15.87
C ASN A 61 6.59 -12.20 -15.27
N GLU A 62 6.85 -13.37 -14.68
CA GLU A 62 8.15 -13.74 -14.11
C GLU A 62 9.30 -13.68 -15.16
N ASP A 63 8.98 -13.90 -16.44
CA ASP A 63 9.93 -13.78 -17.57
C ASP A 63 10.11 -12.32 -18.07
N GLY A 64 9.44 -11.36 -17.42
CA GLY A 64 9.51 -9.94 -17.77
C GLY A 64 8.74 -9.54 -19.03
N GLN A 65 7.86 -10.41 -19.55
CA GLN A 65 6.97 -10.13 -20.68
C GLN A 65 5.65 -9.53 -20.20
N GLU A 66 5.05 -8.72 -21.06
CA GLU A 66 3.73 -8.13 -20.83
C GLU A 66 2.66 -9.22 -20.65
N ASN A 67 1.88 -9.13 -19.57
CA ASN A 67 0.79 -10.08 -19.32
C ASN A 67 -0.52 -9.67 -20.01
N GLU A 68 -1.52 -10.55 -19.96
CA GLU A 68 -2.83 -10.33 -20.59
C GLU A 68 -3.54 -9.06 -20.08
N ASN A 69 -3.41 -8.74 -18.79
CA ASN A 69 -3.99 -7.53 -18.23
C ASN A 69 -3.35 -6.27 -18.80
N PHE A 70 -2.04 -6.28 -19.04
CA PHE A 70 -1.33 -5.14 -19.64
C PHE A 70 -1.69 -4.95 -21.11
N LEU A 71 -1.84 -6.05 -21.86
CA LEU A 71 -2.32 -6.00 -23.24
C LEU A 71 -3.74 -5.44 -23.32
N LYS A 72 -4.65 -5.92 -22.45
CA LYS A 72 -6.03 -5.43 -22.35
C LYS A 72 -6.09 -3.95 -21.94
N LEU A 73 -5.24 -3.52 -21.00
CA LEU A 73 -5.12 -2.11 -20.62
C LEU A 73 -4.81 -1.22 -21.83
N LYS A 74 -3.82 -1.61 -22.64
CA LYS A 74 -3.44 -0.87 -23.85
C LYS A 74 -4.55 -0.89 -24.90
N GLU A 75 -5.19 -2.04 -25.13
CA GLU A 75 -6.31 -2.15 -26.08
C GLU A 75 -7.45 -1.19 -25.72
N ILE A 76 -7.86 -1.12 -24.45
CA ILE A 76 -8.92 -0.20 -24.01
C ILE A 76 -8.45 1.25 -24.13
N TYR A 77 -7.20 1.55 -23.78
CA TYR A 77 -6.61 2.88 -23.90
C TYR A 77 -6.54 3.37 -25.36
N GLU A 78 -6.16 2.51 -26.31
CA GLU A 78 -6.07 2.83 -27.74
C GLU A 78 -7.42 3.18 -28.37
N LYS A 79 -8.55 2.75 -27.78
CA LYS A 79 -9.89 3.15 -28.23
C LYS A 79 -10.13 4.66 -28.07
N ASP A 80 -9.48 5.28 -27.09
CA ASP A 80 -9.48 6.74 -26.87
C ASP A 80 -8.31 7.15 -25.95
N GLU A 81 -7.20 7.61 -26.54
CA GLU A 81 -5.96 7.97 -25.81
C GLU A 81 -6.13 9.13 -24.81
N ARG A 82 -7.28 9.81 -24.84
CA ARG A 82 -7.67 10.84 -23.87
C ARG A 82 -8.09 10.23 -22.53
N ASN A 83 -8.21 8.90 -22.45
CA ASN A 83 -8.55 8.16 -21.24
C ASN A 83 -7.45 8.30 -20.19
N GLU A 84 -7.51 9.40 -19.45
CA GLU A 84 -6.50 9.74 -18.45
C GLU A 84 -6.43 8.76 -17.29
N THR A 85 -7.53 8.05 -16.99
CA THR A 85 -7.55 7.01 -15.95
C THR A 85 -6.63 5.86 -16.31
N LEU A 86 -6.81 5.26 -17.50
CA LEU A 86 -5.97 4.15 -17.94
C LEU A 86 -4.56 4.60 -18.32
N GLY A 87 -4.43 5.80 -18.88
CA GLY A 87 -3.12 6.37 -19.15
C GLY A 87 -2.29 6.57 -17.87
N ALA A 88 -2.90 6.99 -16.75
CA ALA A 88 -2.20 7.07 -15.47
C ALA A 88 -1.74 5.70 -14.95
N VAL A 89 -2.50 4.63 -15.21
CA VAL A 89 -2.08 3.26 -14.90
C VAL A 89 -0.89 2.83 -15.76
N LEU A 90 -0.93 3.12 -17.07
CA LEU A 90 0.18 2.86 -17.99
C LEU A 90 1.46 3.60 -17.58
N VAL A 91 1.33 4.87 -17.18
CA VAL A 91 2.43 5.66 -16.63
C VAL A 91 3.03 4.96 -15.42
N GLY A 92 2.21 4.61 -14.42
CA GLY A 92 2.67 3.90 -13.23
C GLY A 92 3.39 2.58 -13.56
N ALA A 93 2.83 1.79 -14.47
CA ALA A 93 3.40 0.50 -14.89
C ALA A 93 4.82 0.60 -15.44
N TYR A 94 5.15 1.72 -16.10
CA TYR A 94 6.48 1.96 -16.66
C TYR A 94 7.42 2.73 -15.71
N MET A 95 6.95 3.18 -14.54
CA MET A 95 7.77 3.93 -13.59
C MET A 95 8.30 3.09 -12.43
N VAL A 96 7.70 1.93 -12.17
CA VAL A 96 8.05 1.05 -11.05
C VAL A 96 8.30 -0.37 -11.53
N GLY A 97 9.04 -1.14 -10.73
CA GLY A 97 9.36 -2.53 -11.01
C GLY A 97 10.55 -2.72 -11.96
N GLU A 98 10.95 -3.97 -12.17
CA GLU A 98 12.17 -4.34 -12.90
C GLU A 98 12.18 -3.91 -14.37
N LYS A 99 11.00 -3.73 -14.97
CA LYS A 99 10.85 -3.31 -16.38
C LYS A 99 10.54 -1.82 -16.53
N LYS A 100 11.00 -0.99 -15.58
CA LYS A 100 10.87 0.47 -15.63
C LYS A 100 11.40 1.04 -16.96
N ASP A 101 10.61 1.88 -17.61
CA ASP A 101 10.91 2.59 -18.85
C ASP A 101 10.37 4.03 -18.75
N PHE A 102 11.18 4.92 -18.18
CA PHE A 102 10.79 6.32 -18.00
C PHE A 102 10.50 7.04 -19.32
N LYS A 103 11.05 6.59 -20.45
CA LYS A 103 10.75 7.20 -21.74
C LYS A 103 9.30 6.90 -22.14
N LYS A 104 8.87 5.64 -22.04
CA LYS A 104 7.47 5.26 -22.27
C LYS A 104 6.53 5.91 -21.25
N ALA A 105 6.92 5.96 -19.98
CA ALA A 105 6.15 6.65 -18.96
C ALA A 105 5.91 8.12 -19.36
N ARG A 106 6.95 8.82 -19.83
CA ARG A 106 6.82 10.20 -20.33
C ARG A 106 5.86 10.31 -21.52
N GLU A 107 5.95 9.41 -22.48
CA GLU A 107 5.08 9.41 -23.66
C GLU A 107 3.60 9.33 -23.26
N TYR A 108 3.22 8.44 -22.32
CA TYR A 108 1.85 8.38 -21.81
C TYR A 108 1.47 9.58 -20.94
N MET A 109 2.39 10.09 -20.10
CA MET A 109 2.16 11.31 -19.31
C MET A 109 1.82 12.50 -20.20
N ASP A 110 2.53 12.69 -21.32
CA ASP A 110 2.29 13.78 -22.26
C ASP A 110 0.93 13.67 -22.95
N LYS A 111 0.48 12.45 -23.27
CA LYS A 111 -0.84 12.21 -23.86
C LYS A 111 -1.99 12.57 -22.92
N ILE A 112 -1.87 12.26 -21.62
CA ILE A 112 -2.95 12.49 -20.65
C ILE A 112 -2.93 13.89 -20.02
N ALA A 113 -1.77 14.56 -19.99
CA ALA A 113 -1.59 15.86 -19.35
C ALA A 113 -2.60 16.96 -19.76
N PRO A 114 -3.12 17.03 -21.00
CA PRO A 114 -4.16 18.00 -21.37
C PRO A 114 -5.52 17.77 -20.68
N TYR A 115 -5.79 16.54 -20.23
CA TYR A 115 -7.07 16.13 -19.64
C TYR A 115 -7.01 16.05 -18.12
N SER A 116 -5.81 16.01 -17.55
CA SER A 116 -5.59 15.89 -16.10
C SER A 116 -5.83 17.16 -15.30
N LYS A 117 -6.29 16.96 -14.06
CA LYS A 117 -6.46 18.04 -13.08
C LYS A 117 -5.11 18.65 -12.70
N PRO A 118 -5.09 19.92 -12.23
CA PRO A 118 -3.85 20.56 -11.82
C PRO A 118 -3.08 19.83 -10.72
N PHE A 119 -3.78 19.16 -9.79
CA PHE A 119 -3.15 18.34 -8.76
C PHE A 119 -2.42 17.18 -9.41
N ASP A 120 -3.16 16.32 -10.13
CA ASP A 120 -2.64 15.14 -10.83
C ASP A 120 -1.45 15.46 -11.74
N LYS A 121 -1.54 16.56 -12.50
CA LYS A 121 -0.44 16.98 -13.38
C LYS A 121 0.83 17.27 -12.58
N LEU A 122 0.73 18.04 -11.50
CA LEU A 122 1.89 18.41 -10.69
C LEU A 122 2.42 17.23 -9.86
N SER A 123 1.54 16.39 -9.32
CA SER A 123 1.94 15.19 -8.57
C SER A 123 2.60 14.17 -9.48
N ASN A 124 2.10 13.96 -10.70
CA ASN A 124 2.70 13.03 -11.66
C ASN A 124 4.10 13.49 -12.08
N GLU A 125 4.30 14.79 -12.34
CA GLU A 125 5.62 15.34 -12.64
C GLU A 125 6.58 15.18 -11.46
N PHE A 126 6.12 15.46 -10.23
CA PHE A 126 6.91 15.23 -9.02
C PHE A 126 7.32 13.76 -8.88
N THR A 127 6.36 12.83 -8.97
CA THR A 127 6.61 11.38 -8.93
C THR A 127 7.59 10.94 -10.01
N TYR A 128 7.45 11.48 -11.23
CA TYR A 128 8.32 11.16 -12.35
C TYR A 128 9.77 11.52 -12.13
N TYR A 129 10.05 12.76 -11.76
CA TYR A 129 11.43 13.16 -11.53
C TYR A 129 12.01 12.53 -10.27
N LYS A 130 11.19 12.31 -9.22
CA LYS A 130 11.65 11.64 -8.00
C LYS A 130 12.08 10.20 -8.29
N LEU A 131 11.23 9.39 -8.89
CA LEU A 131 11.57 7.98 -9.22
C LEU A 131 12.67 7.85 -10.28
N LYS A 132 12.82 8.84 -11.16
CA LYS A 132 13.92 8.88 -12.15
C LYS A 132 15.28 9.25 -11.52
N GLY A 133 15.32 9.74 -10.28
CA GLY A 133 16.53 10.24 -9.63
C GLY A 133 16.95 11.65 -10.07
N ASP A 134 16.05 12.42 -10.69
CA ASP A 134 16.30 13.83 -11.06
C ASP A 134 15.86 14.76 -9.93
N GLU A 135 16.72 14.89 -8.92
CA GLU A 135 16.43 15.67 -7.71
C GLU A 135 16.08 17.13 -7.98
N LYS A 136 16.73 17.75 -8.97
CA LYS A 136 16.53 19.15 -9.31
C LYS A 136 15.09 19.38 -9.76
N ASN A 137 14.60 18.57 -10.69
CA ASN A 137 13.24 18.69 -11.20
C ASN A 137 12.22 18.19 -10.17
N ALA A 138 12.52 17.12 -9.42
CA ALA A 138 11.67 16.66 -8.33
C ALA A 138 11.40 17.79 -7.31
N LYS A 139 12.47 18.48 -6.88
CA LYS A 139 12.38 19.63 -5.96
C LYS A 139 11.62 20.81 -6.56
N LEU A 140 11.76 21.05 -7.86
CA LEU A 140 10.97 22.08 -8.56
C LEU A 140 9.47 21.77 -8.46
N TYR A 141 9.04 20.58 -8.83
CA TYR A 141 7.61 20.21 -8.83
C TYR A 141 7.03 20.08 -7.43
N TYR A 142 7.79 19.56 -6.47
CA TYR A 142 7.40 19.59 -5.05
C TYR A 142 7.17 21.03 -4.56
N ASN A 143 8.04 21.97 -4.90
CA ASN A 143 7.86 23.38 -4.51
C ASN A 143 6.65 24.03 -5.20
N LEU A 144 6.32 23.64 -6.43
CA LEU A 144 5.11 24.08 -7.12
C LEU A 144 3.84 23.57 -6.43
N LEU A 145 3.82 22.28 -6.05
CA LEU A 145 2.76 21.69 -5.23
C LEU A 145 2.62 22.44 -3.90
N LYS A 146 3.74 22.60 -3.17
CA LYS A 146 3.80 23.31 -1.90
C LYS A 146 3.28 24.74 -2.00
N LYS A 147 3.67 25.48 -3.04
CA LYS A 147 3.21 26.85 -3.28
C LYS A 147 1.70 26.91 -3.56
N ARG A 148 1.19 25.98 -4.37
CA ARG A 148 -0.22 25.96 -4.79
C ARG A 148 -1.17 25.53 -3.68
N TYR A 149 -0.76 24.57 -2.87
CA TYR A 149 -1.61 23.94 -1.87
C TYR A 149 -1.28 24.36 -0.43
N LYS A 150 -0.36 25.32 -0.22
CA LYS A 150 0.07 25.80 1.09
C LYS A 150 -1.13 26.06 2.03
N GLY A 151 -1.09 25.46 3.23
CA GLY A 151 -2.11 25.65 4.25
C GLY A 151 -3.43 24.92 3.99
N SER A 152 -3.51 24.10 2.94
CA SER A 152 -4.66 23.22 2.68
C SER A 152 -4.36 21.78 3.11
N VAL A 153 -5.42 20.99 3.31
CA VAL A 153 -5.31 19.55 3.62
C VAL A 153 -4.63 18.76 2.49
N ALA A 154 -4.65 19.28 1.25
CA ALA A 154 -3.93 18.66 0.14
C ALA A 154 -2.41 18.61 0.35
N MET A 155 -1.84 19.47 1.20
CA MET A 155 -0.43 19.33 1.60
C MET A 155 -0.16 18.02 2.33
N GLU A 156 -1.11 17.55 3.14
CA GLU A 156 -0.93 16.29 3.88
C GLU A 156 -0.92 15.09 2.95
N LEU A 157 -1.63 15.16 1.81
CA LEU A 157 -1.54 14.19 0.72
C LEU A 157 -0.19 14.27 0.01
N ILE A 158 0.33 15.47 -0.24
CA ILE A 158 1.63 15.68 -0.88
C ILE A 158 2.75 15.10 0.01
N ASP A 159 2.72 15.37 1.31
CA ASP A 159 3.69 14.83 2.26
C ASP A 159 3.59 13.29 2.34
N MET A 160 2.38 12.73 2.25
CA MET A 160 2.19 11.28 2.20
C MET A 160 2.74 10.68 0.91
N LEU A 161 2.48 11.32 -0.23
CA LEU A 161 3.05 10.92 -1.51
C LEU A 161 4.58 10.93 -1.45
N GLU A 162 5.17 11.99 -0.91
CA GLU A 162 6.62 12.12 -0.76
C GLU A 162 7.22 10.95 0.03
N ASN A 163 6.66 10.65 1.21
CA ASN A 163 7.08 9.55 2.07
C ASN A 163 6.93 8.17 1.37
N ASN A 164 5.83 7.95 0.66
CA ASN A 164 5.60 6.70 -0.05
C ASN A 164 6.63 6.51 -1.18
N LEU A 165 7.00 7.57 -1.88
CA LEU A 165 8.02 7.51 -2.93
C LEU A 165 9.41 7.22 -2.33
N ASP A 166 9.73 7.76 -1.16
CA ASP A 166 10.98 7.42 -0.46
C ASP A 166 11.04 5.93 -0.10
N MET A 167 9.93 5.35 0.36
CA MET A 167 9.85 3.90 0.61
C MET A 167 10.03 3.08 -0.68
N VAL A 168 9.41 3.49 -1.79
CA VAL A 168 9.58 2.80 -3.08
C VAL A 168 11.04 2.83 -3.54
N MET A 169 11.69 4.00 -3.49
CA MET A 169 13.10 4.12 -3.86
C MET A 169 14.00 3.30 -2.93
N PHE A 170 13.69 3.24 -1.63
CA PHE A 170 14.42 2.42 -0.67
C PHE A 170 14.31 0.92 -0.99
N ILE A 171 13.11 0.43 -1.32
CA ILE A 171 12.90 -0.97 -1.73
C ILE A 171 13.64 -1.28 -3.03
N ASP A 172 13.58 -0.39 -4.02
CA ASP A 172 14.32 -0.56 -5.28
C ASP A 172 15.83 -0.63 -5.02
N THR A 173 16.36 0.25 -4.16
CA THR A 173 17.78 0.25 -3.76
C THR A 173 18.17 -1.05 -3.06
N LEU A 174 17.33 -1.58 -2.16
CA LEU A 174 17.56 -2.87 -1.53
C LEU A 174 17.53 -4.01 -2.55
N GLY A 175 16.60 -3.99 -3.50
CA GLY A 175 16.52 -4.99 -4.57
C GLY A 175 17.78 -4.98 -5.44
N GLU A 176 18.29 -3.81 -5.82
CA GLU A 176 19.56 -3.65 -6.54
C GLU A 176 20.76 -4.14 -5.70
N PHE A 177 20.76 -3.90 -4.39
CA PHE A 177 21.79 -4.41 -3.47
C PHE A 177 21.81 -5.95 -3.41
N PHE A 178 20.64 -6.58 -3.28
CA PHE A 178 20.55 -8.04 -3.21
C PHE A 178 20.76 -8.74 -4.57
N THR A 179 20.59 -8.04 -5.69
CA THR A 179 20.81 -8.59 -7.04
C THR A 179 22.18 -8.22 -7.64
N GLY A 180 22.93 -7.33 -7.00
CA GLY A 180 24.21 -6.78 -7.46
C GLY A 180 25.46 -7.63 -7.19
N GLU A 181 25.35 -8.79 -6.55
CA GLU A 181 26.50 -9.68 -6.26
C GLU A 181 26.34 -11.08 -6.86
N GLU A 182 26.26 -11.17 -8.19
CA GLU A 182 26.70 -12.36 -8.92
C GLU A 182 28.08 -12.11 -9.55
N ASP A 183 29.08 -11.77 -8.74
CA ASP A 183 30.48 -11.90 -9.15
C ASP A 183 31.37 -12.32 -7.96
N LYS A 184 31.58 -13.64 -7.87
CA LYS A 184 32.79 -14.35 -7.44
C LYS A 184 33.68 -13.66 -6.38
N ASP A 185 33.40 -13.91 -5.10
CA ASP A 185 34.34 -14.61 -4.22
C ASP A 185 33.62 -15.04 -2.93
N THR A 186 33.46 -16.35 -2.77
CA THR A 186 32.89 -16.95 -1.56
C THR A 186 33.93 -16.91 -0.44
N SER A 187 34.03 -15.80 0.30
CA SER A 187 34.66 -15.83 1.64
C SER A 187 34.23 -14.73 2.63
N GLU A 188 33.38 -13.76 2.28
CA GLU A 188 33.05 -12.63 3.18
C GLU A 188 31.59 -12.59 3.69
N VAL A 189 30.83 -13.69 3.57
CA VAL A 189 29.37 -13.70 3.86
C VAL A 189 29.02 -13.68 5.36
N ASN A 190 30.00 -13.73 6.28
CA ASN A 190 29.73 -13.92 7.71
C ASN A 190 30.10 -12.75 8.63
N ASP A 191 30.48 -11.59 8.10
CA ASP A 191 30.81 -10.42 8.93
C ASP A 191 29.55 -9.57 9.22
N LEU A 192 29.20 -9.47 10.51
CA LEU A 192 28.15 -8.61 11.04
C LEU A 192 28.72 -7.22 11.41
N PRO A 193 27.93 -6.14 11.33
CA PRO A 193 28.40 -4.81 11.71
C PRO A 193 28.85 -4.76 13.17
N GLY A 194 29.94 -4.05 13.44
CA GLY A 194 30.48 -3.85 14.80
C GLY A 194 31.54 -4.87 15.25
N GLY A 195 32.20 -5.57 14.32
CA GLY A 195 33.30 -6.52 14.65
C GLY A 195 32.84 -7.93 15.01
N PHE A 196 31.54 -8.21 14.88
CA PHE A 196 30.96 -9.52 15.12
C PHE A 196 30.96 -10.36 13.85
N SER A 197 31.04 -11.69 14.00
CA SER A 197 30.90 -12.63 12.90
C SER A 197 29.98 -13.79 13.28
N TYR A 198 29.23 -14.31 12.31
CA TYR A 198 28.32 -15.43 12.52
C TYR A 198 28.97 -16.75 12.08
N ASP A 199 29.15 -17.68 13.03
CA ASP A 199 29.60 -19.05 12.74
C ASP A 199 28.37 -19.90 12.41
N ASP A 200 28.08 -20.01 11.12
CA ASP A 200 27.00 -20.77 10.50
C ASP A 200 27.02 -22.27 10.84
N LYS A 201 28.18 -22.85 11.20
CA LYS A 201 28.27 -24.26 11.60
C LYS A 201 27.91 -24.50 13.05
N LYS A 202 28.11 -23.51 13.91
CA LYS A 202 27.80 -23.62 15.35
C LYS A 202 26.51 -22.90 15.74
N GLY A 203 26.01 -22.00 14.89
CA GLY A 203 24.84 -21.16 15.16
C GLY A 203 25.10 -20.10 16.24
N ILE A 204 26.33 -19.58 16.32
CA ILE A 204 26.74 -18.65 17.40
C ILE A 204 27.41 -17.41 16.78
N ILE A 205 27.11 -16.23 17.34
CA ILE A 205 27.77 -14.96 16.99
C ILE A 205 29.03 -14.81 17.85
N GLN A 206 30.18 -14.55 17.23
CA GLN A 206 31.48 -14.36 17.87
C GLN A 206 31.95 -12.92 17.69
N ASN A 207 32.51 -12.32 18.75
CA ASN A 207 33.18 -11.02 18.67
C ASN A 207 34.66 -11.21 18.34
N LYS A 208 35.22 -10.46 17.39
CA LYS A 208 36.62 -10.62 16.97
C LYS A 208 37.64 -10.11 18.01
N ASP A 209 37.20 -9.38 19.04
CA ASP A 209 38.10 -8.68 19.97
C ASP A 209 38.46 -9.42 21.28
N ASP A 210 38.00 -10.66 21.49
CA ASP A 210 38.35 -11.41 22.70
C ASP A 210 39.66 -12.20 22.52
N ALA A 211 40.78 -11.48 22.55
CA ALA A 211 42.10 -12.06 22.84
C ALA A 211 42.79 -11.27 23.96
N ASP A 212 42.65 -11.79 25.18
CA ASP A 212 43.53 -11.65 26.33
C ASP A 212 44.07 -10.25 26.67
N ASN A 213 43.46 -9.60 27.67
CA ASN A 213 44.27 -9.07 28.77
C ASN A 213 43.48 -8.94 30.07
N SER A 214 43.88 -9.73 31.07
CA SER A 214 43.49 -9.52 32.45
C SER A 214 44.17 -8.24 32.98
N GLN A 215 43.39 -7.27 33.44
CA GLN A 215 43.79 -6.41 34.55
C GLN A 215 42.57 -5.78 35.21
N THR A 216 42.43 -6.09 36.50
CA THR A 216 41.48 -5.50 37.43
C THR A 216 41.84 -4.04 37.65
N GLU A 217 40.97 -3.12 37.27
CA GLU A 217 40.87 -1.80 37.91
C GLU A 217 39.43 -1.65 38.42
N GLU A 218 39.31 -1.43 39.73
CA GLU A 218 38.07 -1.07 40.40
C GLU A 218 37.63 0.32 39.89
N GLU A 219 36.68 0.34 38.97
CA GLU A 219 35.88 1.53 38.67
C GLU A 219 34.45 1.30 39.18
N GLU A 220 34.18 1.75 40.41
CA GLU A 220 32.83 2.10 40.84
C GLU A 220 32.32 3.25 39.94
N ILE A 221 31.79 2.92 38.76
CA ILE A 221 31.17 3.89 37.85
C ILE A 221 29.68 3.54 37.69
N ASP A 222 28.88 4.24 38.49
CA ASP A 222 27.61 4.89 38.10
C ASP A 222 26.55 4.07 37.33
N ASP A 223 26.43 2.77 37.62
CA ASP A 223 25.45 1.86 37.00
C ASP A 223 23.99 2.34 37.18
N SER A 224 23.72 3.10 38.25
CA SER A 224 22.40 3.67 38.52
C SER A 224 22.05 4.86 37.61
N ARG A 225 23.01 5.74 37.25
CA ARG A 225 22.72 6.80 36.26
C ARG A 225 22.59 6.23 34.85
N THR A 226 23.39 5.25 34.48
CA THR A 226 23.29 4.59 33.17
C THR A 226 21.95 3.86 33.02
N TYR A 227 21.50 3.15 34.06
CA TYR A 227 20.17 2.55 34.09
C TYR A 227 19.04 3.59 34.05
N ILE A 228 19.12 4.67 34.84
CA ILE A 228 18.12 5.75 34.82
C ILE A 228 18.12 6.49 33.46
N GLN A 229 19.26 6.65 32.82
CA GLN A 229 19.40 7.25 31.49
C GLN A 229 18.77 6.34 30.42
N ASN A 230 19.03 5.03 30.45
CA ASN A 230 18.43 4.04 29.56
C ASN A 230 16.89 3.95 29.75
N VAL A 231 16.41 4.00 31.00
CA VAL A 231 14.98 4.02 31.31
C VAL A 231 14.33 5.33 30.84
N LYS A 232 15.00 6.47 30.98
CA LYS A 232 14.54 7.74 30.41
C LYS A 232 14.52 7.71 28.89
N GLU A 233 15.54 7.15 28.24
CA GLU A 233 15.62 7.03 26.79
C GLU A 233 14.52 6.10 26.24
N ILE A 234 14.22 4.99 26.93
CA ILE A 234 13.08 4.11 26.61
C ILE A 234 11.73 4.84 26.81
N LEU A 235 11.58 5.60 27.90
CA LEU A 235 10.37 6.37 28.19
C LEU A 235 10.18 7.54 27.22
N ASP A 236 11.26 8.18 26.81
CA ASP A 236 11.24 9.32 25.90
C ASP A 236 11.06 8.85 24.45
N ASN A 237 11.70 7.74 24.04
CA ASN A 237 11.39 7.04 22.78
C ASN A 237 9.94 6.56 22.75
N GLY A 238 9.41 6.06 23.87
CA GLY A 238 8.01 5.68 24.02
C GLY A 238 7.05 6.86 23.90
N LYS A 239 7.41 8.03 24.45
CA LYS A 239 6.62 9.27 24.31
C LYS A 239 6.69 9.86 22.91
N GLU A 240 7.87 9.89 22.28
CA GLU A 240 8.05 10.32 20.90
C GLU A 240 7.27 9.42 19.93
N THR A 241 7.23 8.11 20.20
CA THR A 241 6.39 7.15 19.47
C THR A 241 4.89 7.43 19.69
N LEU A 242 4.45 7.83 20.90
CA LEU A 242 3.05 8.16 21.17
C LEU A 242 2.60 9.52 20.61
N GLU A 243 3.47 10.52 20.60
CA GLU A 243 3.22 11.84 19.99
C GLU A 243 3.17 11.74 18.47
N SER A 244 4.14 11.04 17.86
CA SER A 244 4.13 10.78 16.41
C SER A 244 2.88 10.00 15.97
N GLN A 245 2.46 8.98 16.72
CA GLN A 245 1.20 8.25 16.47
C GLN A 245 -0.05 9.14 16.60
N LYS A 246 -0.07 10.08 17.58
CA LYS A 246 -1.19 11.01 17.75
C LYS A 246 -1.26 11.99 16.58
N ASP A 247 -0.12 12.51 16.15
CA ASP A 247 -0.03 13.43 15.02
C ASP A 247 -0.40 12.75 13.70
N GLU A 248 -0.01 11.48 13.53
CA GLU A 248 -0.40 10.66 12.40
C GLU A 248 -1.92 10.42 12.36
N ILE A 249 -2.55 10.04 13.48
CA ILE A 249 -4.01 9.92 13.57
C ILE A 249 -4.68 11.26 13.22
N ASN A 250 -4.19 12.36 13.76
CA ASN A 250 -4.75 13.69 13.51
C ASN A 250 -4.64 14.08 12.02
N LYS A 251 -3.52 13.76 11.37
CA LYS A 251 -3.31 13.94 9.93
C LYS A 251 -4.35 13.17 9.12
N TYR A 252 -4.44 11.85 9.29
CA TYR A 252 -5.44 11.05 8.56
C TYR A 252 -6.88 11.52 8.85
N GLN A 253 -7.19 11.96 10.07
CA GLN A 253 -8.52 12.44 10.41
C GLN A 253 -8.88 13.75 9.68
N ARG A 254 -7.91 14.66 9.50
CA ARG A 254 -8.09 15.89 8.70
C ARG A 254 -8.29 15.56 7.23
N ILE A 255 -7.49 14.65 6.67
CA ILE A 255 -7.66 14.11 5.31
C ILE A 255 -9.07 13.54 5.12
N ILE A 256 -9.49 12.61 5.98
CA ILE A 256 -10.82 11.98 5.91
C ILE A 256 -11.92 13.04 5.97
N ASN A 257 -11.82 14.00 6.90
CA ASN A 257 -12.85 15.05 7.03
C ASN A 257 -12.90 15.97 5.81
N TYR A 258 -11.76 16.26 5.19
CA TYR A 258 -11.71 17.05 3.97
C TYR A 258 -12.34 16.32 2.79
N PHE A 259 -12.08 15.02 2.64
CA PHE A 259 -12.61 14.20 1.55
C PHE A 259 -14.01 13.63 1.78
N LYS A 260 -14.64 13.84 2.94
CA LYS A 260 -16.10 13.62 3.11
C LYS A 260 -16.96 14.49 2.19
N ILE A 261 -16.37 15.51 1.57
CA ILE A 261 -17.06 16.44 0.67
C ILE A 261 -16.80 16.02 -0.78
N ALA A 262 -17.85 15.61 -1.49
CA ALA A 262 -17.78 15.14 -2.89
C ALA A 262 -17.05 16.10 -3.85
N LYS A 263 -17.16 17.41 -3.63
CA LYS A 263 -16.40 18.40 -4.42
C LYS A 263 -14.88 18.19 -4.30
N ASN A 264 -14.39 17.94 -3.10
CA ASN A 264 -12.97 17.72 -2.85
C ASN A 264 -12.53 16.36 -3.42
N GLN A 265 -13.36 15.33 -3.28
CA GLN A 265 -13.10 14.03 -3.92
C GLN A 265 -12.93 14.14 -5.43
N LYS A 266 -13.81 14.92 -6.08
CA LYS A 266 -13.76 15.21 -7.53
C LYS A 266 -12.52 16.01 -7.94
N GLU A 267 -12.11 16.96 -7.10
CA GLU A 267 -10.97 17.83 -7.40
C GLU A 267 -9.64 17.09 -7.34
N PHE A 268 -9.49 16.16 -6.39
CA PHE A 268 -8.24 15.45 -6.12
C PHE A 268 -8.26 13.98 -6.56
N GLY A 269 -9.36 13.49 -7.13
CA GLY A 269 -9.47 12.10 -7.57
C GLY A 269 -9.42 11.09 -6.43
N ILE A 270 -10.04 11.39 -5.29
CA ILE A 270 -10.05 10.55 -4.08
C ILE A 270 -11.45 9.96 -3.86
N PRO A 271 -11.76 8.78 -4.41
CA PRO A 271 -13.04 8.09 -4.16
C PRO A 271 -13.10 7.49 -2.75
N ASP A 272 -14.27 6.99 -2.36
CA ASP A 272 -14.52 6.52 -0.99
C ASP A 272 -13.65 5.35 -0.55
N ASP A 273 -13.25 4.47 -1.46
CA ASP A 273 -12.34 3.37 -1.17
C ASP A 273 -10.97 3.88 -0.69
N TYR A 274 -10.49 5.03 -1.17
CA TYR A 274 -9.26 5.65 -0.65
C TYR A 274 -9.49 6.20 0.77
N ILE A 275 -10.69 6.77 1.02
CA ILE A 275 -11.07 7.23 2.35
C ILE A 275 -11.13 6.05 3.33
N ARG A 276 -11.60 4.88 2.88
CA ARG A 276 -11.55 3.65 3.67
C ARG A 276 -10.12 3.28 4.02
N GLY A 277 -9.18 3.34 3.08
CA GLY A 277 -7.75 3.12 3.33
C GLY A 277 -7.20 4.00 4.44
N PHE A 278 -7.51 5.31 4.42
CA PHE A 278 -7.11 6.22 5.51
C PHE A 278 -7.75 5.87 6.86
N LYS A 279 -9.01 5.42 6.87
CA LYS A 279 -9.67 4.94 8.11
C LYS A 279 -8.99 3.68 8.66
N LEU A 280 -8.52 2.79 7.79
CA LEU A 280 -7.79 1.58 8.17
C LEU A 280 -6.42 1.92 8.75
N LYS A 281 -5.71 2.92 8.21
CA LYS A 281 -4.46 3.43 8.80
C LYS A 281 -4.64 4.00 10.20
N ILE A 282 -5.73 4.75 10.45
CA ILE A 282 -6.07 5.17 11.83
C ILE A 282 -6.33 3.95 12.73
N ALA A 283 -6.99 2.92 12.21
CA ALA A 283 -7.28 1.71 12.98
C ALA A 283 -5.99 0.95 13.34
N GLU A 284 -5.05 0.82 12.40
CA GLU A 284 -3.72 0.23 12.61
C GLU A 284 -3.00 0.88 13.80
N VAL A 285 -2.86 2.21 13.76
CA VAL A 285 -2.18 2.98 14.82
C VAL A 285 -2.91 2.83 16.16
N LYS A 286 -4.25 2.84 16.17
CA LYS A 286 -5.03 2.70 17.41
C LYS A 286 -4.97 1.27 17.98
N ILE A 287 -4.93 0.24 17.14
CA ILE A 287 -4.76 -1.15 17.57
C ILE A 287 -3.40 -1.31 18.24
N ALA A 288 -2.32 -0.85 17.59
CA ALA A 288 -0.97 -0.88 18.15
C ALA A 288 -0.90 -0.13 19.49
N LYS A 289 -1.50 1.07 19.56
CA LYS A 289 -1.56 1.87 20.79
C LYS A 289 -2.34 1.19 21.91
N ASN A 290 -3.46 0.52 21.60
CA ASN A 290 -4.23 -0.22 22.59
C ASN A 290 -3.45 -1.43 23.10
N MET A 291 -2.75 -2.14 22.22
CA MET A 291 -1.89 -3.26 22.60
C MET A 291 -0.80 -2.81 23.58
N MET A 292 -0.07 -1.74 23.25
CA MET A 292 1.05 -1.24 24.06
C MET A 292 0.60 -0.70 25.43
N ASN A 293 -0.52 0.02 25.50
CA ASN A 293 -0.94 0.70 26.73
C ASN A 293 -1.90 -0.10 27.61
N TYR A 294 -2.71 -0.97 27.00
CA TYR A 294 -3.84 -1.62 27.66
C TYR A 294 -3.92 -3.13 27.40
N GLY A 295 -2.93 -3.71 26.72
CA GLY A 295 -2.83 -5.14 26.45
C GLY A 295 -3.67 -5.63 25.26
N ILE A 296 -3.47 -6.90 24.93
CA ILE A 296 -4.03 -7.56 23.73
C ILE A 296 -5.55 -7.51 23.70
N GLU A 297 -6.24 -7.71 24.84
CA GLU A 297 -7.71 -7.68 24.89
C GLU A 297 -8.27 -6.36 24.35
N ASN A 298 -7.67 -5.22 24.70
CA ASN A 298 -8.16 -3.92 24.24
C ASN A 298 -7.89 -3.70 22.74
N ALA A 299 -6.78 -4.24 22.22
CA ALA A 299 -6.48 -4.21 20.79
C ALA A 299 -7.50 -5.03 19.98
N VAL A 300 -7.79 -6.25 20.43
CA VAL A 300 -8.79 -7.15 19.83
C VAL A 300 -10.19 -6.54 19.87
N LYS A 301 -10.60 -6.03 21.03
CA LYS A 301 -11.90 -5.34 21.19
C LYS A 301 -12.02 -4.15 20.24
N TYR A 302 -10.99 -3.31 20.15
CA TYR A 302 -11.00 -2.16 19.26
C TYR A 302 -11.20 -2.57 17.80
N TYR A 303 -10.49 -3.60 17.33
CA TYR A 303 -10.63 -4.13 15.97
C TYR A 303 -12.07 -4.62 15.71
N LEU A 304 -12.63 -5.42 16.63
CA LEU A 304 -13.97 -5.96 16.49
C LEU A 304 -15.01 -4.84 16.38
N ASP A 305 -14.94 -3.83 17.25
CA ASP A 305 -15.90 -2.74 17.34
C ASP A 305 -15.79 -1.70 16.21
N ASN A 306 -14.59 -1.49 15.65
CA ASN A 306 -14.33 -0.34 14.78
C ASN A 306 -13.93 -0.71 13.35
N VAL A 307 -13.49 -1.95 13.12
CA VAL A 307 -13.08 -2.44 11.80
C VAL A 307 -14.09 -3.48 11.32
N SER A 308 -14.28 -4.56 12.08
CA SER A 308 -14.99 -5.74 11.59
C SER A 308 -16.52 -5.59 11.53
N THR A 309 -17.11 -4.86 12.48
CA THR A 309 -18.56 -4.67 12.62
C THR A 309 -19.07 -3.38 11.97
N LYS A 310 -18.16 -2.53 11.47
CA LYS A 310 -18.52 -1.26 10.86
C LYS A 310 -19.21 -1.50 9.52
N ASP A 311 -20.36 -0.87 9.34
CA ASP A 311 -21.07 -0.86 8.06
C ASP A 311 -20.21 -0.11 7.03
N VAL A 312 -19.81 -0.84 5.99
CA VAL A 312 -18.95 -0.37 4.90
C VAL A 312 -19.42 -1.02 3.60
N SER A 313 -19.25 -0.32 2.49
CA SER A 313 -19.67 -0.84 1.20
C SER A 313 -18.82 -2.05 0.79
N TYR A 314 -19.38 -2.91 -0.08
CA TYR A 314 -18.59 -4.00 -0.68
C TYR A 314 -17.37 -3.44 -1.44
N GLU A 315 -17.54 -2.32 -2.16
CA GLU A 315 -16.47 -1.68 -2.93
C GLU A 315 -15.32 -1.19 -2.04
N ASP A 316 -15.64 -0.58 -0.89
CA ASP A 316 -14.65 -0.12 0.09
C ASP A 316 -13.78 -1.29 0.55
N VAL A 317 -14.40 -2.44 0.84
CA VAL A 317 -13.69 -3.66 1.27
C VAL A 317 -12.93 -4.26 0.10
N TYR A 318 -13.52 -4.28 -1.09
CA TYR A 318 -12.94 -4.89 -2.29
C TYR A 318 -11.62 -4.24 -2.69
N PHE A 319 -11.52 -2.91 -2.69
CA PHE A 319 -10.27 -2.20 -3.00
C PHE A 319 -9.31 -2.09 -1.80
N ASN A 320 -9.77 -2.38 -0.58
CA ASN A 320 -8.93 -2.39 0.61
C ASN A 320 -8.68 -3.79 1.18
N GLU A 321 -8.95 -4.85 0.42
CA GLU A 321 -8.90 -6.23 0.89
C GLU A 321 -7.57 -6.55 1.58
N GLN A 322 -6.45 -6.18 0.96
CA GLN A 322 -5.11 -6.42 1.53
C GLN A 322 -4.91 -5.71 2.87
N SER A 323 -5.41 -4.49 3.02
CA SER A 323 -5.31 -3.74 4.28
C SER A 323 -6.26 -4.30 5.36
N GLU A 324 -7.47 -4.71 4.98
CA GLU A 324 -8.42 -5.38 5.87
C GLU A 324 -7.86 -6.73 6.36
N LEU A 325 -7.26 -7.49 5.46
CA LEU A 325 -6.62 -8.78 5.72
C LEU A 325 -5.39 -8.62 6.61
N ALA A 326 -4.50 -7.67 6.32
CA ALA A 326 -3.31 -7.41 7.13
C ALA A 326 -3.68 -7.06 8.58
N LEU A 327 -4.68 -6.20 8.78
CA LEU A 327 -5.17 -5.85 10.11
C LEU A 327 -5.82 -7.04 10.83
N TYR A 328 -6.59 -7.84 10.12
CA TYR A 328 -7.14 -9.08 10.66
C TYR A 328 -6.00 -10.01 11.12
N LEU A 329 -5.04 -10.32 10.25
CA LEU A 329 -3.93 -11.21 10.58
C LEU A 329 -3.10 -10.71 11.75
N ALA A 330 -2.80 -9.41 11.81
CA ALA A 330 -2.08 -8.81 12.93
C ALA A 330 -2.82 -9.01 14.26
N VAL A 331 -4.14 -8.77 14.29
CA VAL A 331 -4.96 -8.96 15.51
C VAL A 331 -5.13 -10.44 15.84
N ALA A 332 -5.21 -11.32 14.83
CA ALA A 332 -5.27 -12.77 15.00
C ALA A 332 -4.01 -13.30 15.69
N GLN A 333 -2.84 -12.84 15.24
CA GLN A 333 -1.55 -13.18 15.82
C GLN A 333 -1.47 -12.70 17.27
N MET A 334 -1.90 -11.46 17.57
CA MET A 334 -1.98 -10.96 18.94
C MET A 334 -2.89 -11.85 19.80
N LEU A 335 -4.10 -12.18 19.31
CA LEU A 335 -5.04 -13.03 20.05
C LEU A 335 -4.48 -14.43 20.31
N SER A 336 -3.69 -14.99 19.39
CA SER A 336 -3.12 -16.34 19.53
C SER A 336 -2.12 -16.51 20.67
N VAL A 337 -1.52 -15.40 21.13
CA VAL A 337 -0.57 -15.37 22.25
C VAL A 337 -1.16 -14.73 23.51
N ALA A 338 -2.47 -14.45 23.51
CA ALA A 338 -3.18 -13.89 24.66
C ALA A 338 -3.47 -14.97 25.71
N ASP A 339 -3.83 -14.55 26.92
CA ASP A 339 -4.29 -15.46 27.98
C ASP A 339 -5.54 -16.24 27.54
N ASP A 340 -5.67 -17.49 28.00
CA ASP A 340 -6.77 -18.40 27.64
C ASP A 340 -8.17 -17.78 27.83
N ASN A 341 -8.33 -16.93 28.86
CA ASN A 341 -9.58 -16.22 29.12
C ASN A 341 -9.93 -15.21 28.01
N VAL A 342 -8.93 -14.50 27.47
CA VAL A 342 -9.11 -13.55 26.37
C VAL A 342 -9.40 -14.30 25.08
N ILE A 343 -8.68 -15.40 24.82
CA ILE A 343 -8.93 -16.27 23.68
C ILE A 343 -10.38 -16.80 23.73
N ALA A 344 -10.78 -17.41 24.84
CA ALA A 344 -12.12 -17.98 25.00
C ALA A 344 -13.24 -16.93 24.81
N LYS A 345 -12.98 -15.68 25.22
CA LYS A 345 -13.93 -14.58 25.08
C LYS A 345 -14.13 -14.13 23.64
N TYR A 346 -13.04 -13.93 22.88
CA TYR A 346 -13.13 -13.26 21.56
C TYR A 346 -12.98 -14.18 20.36
N ARG A 347 -12.53 -15.43 20.53
CA ARG A 347 -12.28 -16.37 19.41
C ARG A 347 -13.47 -16.47 18.47
N LYS A 348 -14.68 -16.65 19.00
CA LYS A 348 -15.89 -16.82 18.18
C LYS A 348 -16.27 -15.54 17.43
N ASP A 349 -16.14 -14.38 18.07
CA ASP A 349 -16.46 -13.10 17.41
C ASP A 349 -15.47 -12.81 16.29
N PHE A 350 -14.19 -13.14 16.54
CA PHE A 350 -13.12 -13.02 15.56
C PHE A 350 -13.32 -13.98 14.37
N GLU A 351 -13.72 -15.22 14.65
CA GLU A 351 -14.09 -16.25 13.66
C GLU A 351 -15.32 -15.89 12.80
N ASN A 352 -16.12 -14.90 13.20
CA ASN A 352 -17.31 -14.45 12.48
C ASN A 352 -17.13 -13.10 11.76
N THR A 353 -15.91 -12.58 11.70
CA THR A 353 -15.64 -11.31 11.02
C THR A 353 -15.78 -11.47 9.50
N ARG A 354 -16.20 -10.40 8.82
CA ARG A 354 -16.35 -10.41 7.35
C ARG A 354 -15.06 -10.78 6.60
N VAL A 355 -13.90 -10.49 7.20
CA VAL A 355 -12.58 -10.69 6.58
C VAL A 355 -12.25 -12.17 6.45
N ILE A 356 -12.81 -13.04 7.29
CA ILE A 356 -12.62 -14.50 7.15
C ILE A 356 -13.16 -15.04 5.83
N LYS A 357 -14.28 -14.50 5.35
CA LYS A 357 -14.82 -14.88 4.03
C LYS A 357 -13.86 -14.50 2.90
N LEU A 358 -13.20 -13.33 3.01
CA LEU A 358 -12.16 -12.90 2.07
C LEU A 358 -10.94 -13.83 2.15
N LEU A 359 -10.55 -14.20 3.37
CA LEU A 359 -9.41 -15.08 3.64
C LEU A 359 -9.64 -16.49 3.06
N ASP A 360 -10.86 -17.02 3.17
CA ASP A 360 -11.26 -18.29 2.53
C ASP A 360 -11.16 -18.19 0.99
N GLU A 361 -11.59 -17.09 0.39
CA GLU A 361 -11.47 -16.85 -1.06
C GLU A 361 -10.00 -16.73 -1.51
N VAL A 362 -9.16 -15.99 -0.76
CA VAL A 362 -7.71 -15.86 -1.03
C VAL A 362 -7.03 -17.23 -0.97
N LEU A 363 -7.25 -17.99 0.11
CA LEU A 363 -6.68 -19.33 0.27
C LEU A 363 -7.19 -20.30 -0.80
N GLU A 364 -8.44 -20.19 -1.24
CA GLU A 364 -8.97 -21.00 -2.33
C GLU A 364 -8.29 -20.65 -3.67
N ASN A 365 -8.07 -19.36 -3.92
CA ASN A 365 -7.39 -18.87 -5.12
C ASN A 365 -5.91 -19.23 -5.14
N GLU A 366 -5.21 -19.16 -4.01
CA GLU A 366 -3.83 -19.63 -3.88
C GLU A 366 -3.71 -21.13 -4.14
N ARG A 367 -4.60 -21.95 -3.55
CA ARG A 367 -4.66 -23.39 -3.84
C ARG A 367 -4.95 -23.69 -5.31
N LYS A 368 -5.75 -22.87 -6.00
CA LYS A 368 -5.97 -22.97 -7.46
C LYS A 368 -4.69 -22.64 -8.23
N LYS A 369 -4.02 -21.54 -7.90
CA LYS A 369 -2.75 -21.12 -8.52
C LYS A 369 -1.65 -22.18 -8.32
N GLU A 370 -1.54 -22.78 -7.13
CA GLU A 370 -0.59 -23.87 -6.85
C GLU A 370 -0.88 -25.12 -7.69
N LYS A 371 -2.16 -25.50 -7.83
CA LYS A 371 -2.57 -26.63 -8.69
C LYS A 371 -2.29 -26.36 -10.16
N GLU A 372 -2.50 -25.14 -10.64
CA GLU A 372 -2.16 -24.74 -12.01
C GLU A 372 -0.66 -24.72 -12.26
N LYS A 373 0.14 -24.24 -11.30
CA LYS A 373 1.61 -24.30 -11.34
C LYS A 373 2.09 -25.77 -11.39
N ALA A 374 1.54 -26.64 -10.53
CA ALA A 374 1.87 -28.08 -10.52
C ALA A 374 1.47 -28.81 -11.83
N GLY A 375 0.31 -28.47 -12.40
CA GLY A 375 -0.15 -29.03 -13.68
C GLY A 375 0.71 -28.60 -14.87
N LYS A 376 1.22 -27.36 -14.86
CA LYS A 376 2.17 -26.87 -15.89
C LYS A 376 3.53 -27.57 -15.80
N THR A 377 4.01 -27.92 -14.61
CA THR A 377 5.26 -28.68 -14.44
C THR A 377 5.15 -30.13 -14.93
N GLN A 378 3.98 -30.77 -14.78
CA GLN A 378 3.74 -32.13 -15.29
C GLN A 378 3.68 -32.19 -16.83
N ASN A 379 3.22 -31.13 -17.50
CA ASN A 379 3.15 -31.10 -18.98
C ASN A 379 4.50 -30.88 -19.68
N LYS A 380 5.57 -30.46 -18.96
CA LYS A 380 6.92 -30.34 -19.53
C LYS A 380 7.69 -31.67 -19.57
N ASN A 381 7.20 -32.71 -18.89
CA ASN A 381 7.88 -34.02 -18.83
C ASN A 381 7.36 -35.08 -19.82
N HIS A 382 6.51 -34.67 -20.78
CA HIS A 382 6.05 -35.54 -21.87
C HIS A 382 6.36 -34.95 -23.25
N ILE A 383 7.66 -34.74 -23.53
CA ILE A 383 8.17 -34.81 -24.90
C ILE A 383 8.93 -36.14 -25.02
N LYS A 384 8.38 -37.02 -25.85
CA LYS A 384 8.80 -38.40 -26.11
C LYS A 384 10.26 -38.50 -26.58
N SER A 385 10.97 -39.52 -26.08
CA SER A 385 11.99 -40.22 -26.87
C SER A 385 11.33 -41.24 -27.79
#